data_AF-A0A1R3X289-F1
#
_entry.id   AF-A0A1R3X289-F1
#
_cell.length_a   1.000
_cell.length_b   1.000
_cell.length_c   1.000
_cell.angle_alpha   90.00
_cell.angle_beta   90.00
_cell.angle_gamma   90.00
#
_symmetry.space_group_name_H-M   'P 1'
#
loop_
_entity.id
_entity.type
_entity.pdbx_description
1 polymer ?
#
loop_
_entity_poly.entity_id
_entity_poly.type
_entity_poly.pdbx_seq_one_letter_code
_entity_poly.pdbx_strand_id
1 'polypeptide(L)'
;MKQAALKPNERELIKLIRFFSKRAAKLMEEGELSAEHSQLTAACQNLETQLITHANNRSAIMDKRERLLNLIEDNAQCPKCSKADMLKRTGSTTNEYGWKCNTYKCRRCNTGFTWNRPNNPWDMVEFLEMYIGQLQLAMAAEQNQQVIHQTEDAVIQMKDSLNRLRPVLQTSDEEVDALQQKEKEMDKLIHQFKTYLQIEKIKLNAYPEEEAEEEEDNQ
;
A
#
# COMPACT_ATOMS: atom_id res chain seq x y z
N MET A 1 0.65 8.72 -18.65
CA MET A 1 0.02 8.50 -17.33
C MET A 1 0.16 7.03 -16.97
N LYS A 2 0.73 6.68 -15.81
CA LYS A 2 0.70 5.29 -15.31
C LYS A 2 -0.77 4.89 -15.14
N GLN A 3 -1.18 3.74 -15.68
CA GLN A 3 -2.51 3.21 -15.42
C GLN A 3 -2.71 3.04 -13.91
N ALA A 4 -3.86 3.49 -13.39
CA ALA A 4 -4.22 3.30 -11.99
C ALA A 4 -4.20 1.79 -11.65
N ALA A 5 -3.63 1.43 -10.49
CA ALA A 5 -3.53 0.05 -10.04
C ALA A 5 -4.89 -0.46 -9.53
N LEU A 6 -5.80 -0.69 -10.48
CA LEU A 6 -7.17 -1.13 -10.21
C LEU A 6 -7.21 -2.64 -9.90
N LYS A 7 -7.97 -3.01 -8.87
CA LYS A 7 -8.29 -4.40 -8.54
C LYS A 7 -9.18 -5.03 -9.65
N PRO A 8 -9.27 -6.37 -9.74
CA PRO A 8 -10.11 -7.02 -10.75
C PRO A 8 -11.58 -6.57 -10.71
N ASN A 9 -12.18 -6.48 -9.52
CA ASN A 9 -13.55 -6.02 -9.32
C ASN A 9 -13.77 -4.55 -9.77
N GLU A 10 -12.85 -3.66 -9.42
CA GLU A 10 -12.86 -2.25 -9.86
C GLU A 10 -12.77 -2.15 -11.40
N ARG A 11 -11.91 -2.96 -12.03
CA ARG A 11 -11.77 -3.02 -13.50
C ARG A 11 -13.03 -3.50 -14.19
N GLU A 12 -13.68 -4.53 -13.64
CA GLU A 12 -14.94 -5.04 -14.17
C GLU A 12 -16.05 -3.99 -14.08
N LEU A 13 -16.16 -3.29 -12.95
CA LEU A 13 -17.16 -2.25 -12.76
C LEU A 13 -16.93 -1.07 -13.72
N ILE A 14 -15.68 -0.63 -13.91
CA ILE A 14 -15.35 0.41 -14.89
C ILE A 14 -15.73 -0.01 -16.32
N LYS A 15 -15.53 -1.28 -16.68
CA LYS A 15 -15.98 -1.79 -18.00
C LYS A 15 -17.50 -1.71 -18.14
N LEU A 16 -18.25 -2.05 -17.10
CA LEU A 16 -19.71 -1.92 -17.09
C LEU A 16 -20.14 -0.45 -17.19
N ILE A 17 -19.55 0.43 -16.37
CA ILE A 17 -19.79 1.88 -16.43
C ILE A 17 -19.59 2.41 -17.85
N ARG A 18 -18.46 2.10 -18.49
CA ARG A 18 -18.16 2.54 -19.86
C ARG A 18 -19.13 2.01 -20.90
N PHE A 19 -19.68 0.80 -20.71
CA PHE A 19 -20.73 0.27 -21.56
C PHE A 19 -21.99 1.16 -21.49
N PHE A 20 -22.44 1.50 -20.28
CA PHE A 20 -23.60 2.37 -20.07
C PHE A 20 -23.35 3.79 -20.59
N SER A 21 -22.15 4.36 -20.36
CA SER A 21 -21.83 5.70 -20.86
C SER A 21 -21.84 5.78 -22.39
N LYS A 22 -21.34 4.75 -23.10
CA LYS A 22 -21.40 4.71 -24.56
C LYS A 22 -22.83 4.62 -25.08
N ARG A 23 -23.67 3.83 -24.42
CA ARG A 23 -25.08 3.69 -24.82
C ARG A 23 -25.90 4.94 -24.53
N ALA A 24 -25.65 5.60 -23.39
CA ALA A 24 -26.26 6.89 -23.10
C ALA A 24 -25.87 7.97 -24.13
N ALA A 25 -24.61 7.98 -24.60
CA ALA A 25 -24.21 8.87 -25.68
C ALA A 25 -25.01 8.61 -26.97
N LYS A 26 -25.22 7.34 -27.33
CA LYS A 26 -26.03 6.93 -28.48
C LYS A 26 -27.49 7.37 -28.33
N LEU A 27 -28.12 7.10 -27.19
CA LEU A 27 -29.50 7.52 -26.91
C LEU A 27 -29.67 9.06 -26.90
N MET A 28 -28.62 9.79 -26.53
CA MET A 28 -28.61 11.26 -26.60
C MET A 28 -28.56 11.76 -28.05
N GLU A 29 -27.83 11.07 -28.93
CA GLU A 29 -27.79 11.37 -30.37
C GLU A 29 -29.13 11.05 -31.06
N GLU A 30 -29.81 9.98 -30.62
CA GLU A 30 -31.12 9.54 -31.13
C GLU A 30 -32.29 10.34 -30.55
N GLY A 31 -32.06 11.17 -29.53
CA GLY A 31 -33.10 12.00 -28.89
C GLY A 31 -33.98 11.25 -27.88
N GLU A 32 -33.67 9.99 -27.58
CA GLU A 32 -34.43 9.10 -26.70
C GLU A 32 -33.92 9.07 -25.25
N LEU A 33 -33.04 10.00 -24.87
CA LEU A 33 -32.46 10.01 -23.55
C LEU A 33 -33.48 10.42 -22.48
N SER A 34 -33.99 9.43 -21.75
CA SER A 34 -34.83 9.67 -20.57
C SER A 34 -34.05 10.36 -19.43
N ALA A 35 -34.78 11.07 -18.56
CA ALA A 35 -34.19 11.70 -17.38
C ALA A 35 -33.50 10.69 -16.44
N GLU A 36 -34.02 9.45 -16.37
CA GLU A 36 -33.43 8.35 -15.59
C GLU A 36 -32.07 7.91 -16.18
N HIS A 37 -31.95 7.83 -17.51
CA HIS A 37 -30.68 7.50 -18.17
C HIS A 37 -29.61 8.58 -17.96
N SER A 38 -30.01 9.85 -17.91
CA SER A 38 -29.10 10.95 -17.59
C SER A 38 -28.56 10.85 -16.16
N GLN A 39 -29.43 10.59 -15.17
CA GLN A 39 -29.03 10.39 -13.77
C GLN A 39 -28.11 9.18 -13.60
N LEU A 40 -28.42 8.07 -14.27
CA LEU A 40 -27.59 6.87 -14.27
C LEU A 40 -26.19 7.15 -14.83
N THR A 41 -26.11 7.90 -15.93
CA THR A 41 -24.86 8.23 -16.60
C THR A 41 -23.98 9.11 -15.71
N ALA A 42 -24.57 10.12 -15.06
CA ALA A 42 -23.86 10.98 -14.11
C ALA A 42 -23.35 10.18 -12.90
N ALA A 43 -24.17 9.28 -12.35
CA ALA A 43 -23.77 8.41 -11.24
C ALA A 43 -22.62 7.48 -11.64
N CYS A 44 -22.66 6.92 -12.86
CA CYS A 44 -21.59 6.08 -13.40
C CYS A 44 -20.26 6.84 -13.56
N GLN A 45 -20.29 8.06 -14.09
CA GLN A 45 -19.08 8.89 -14.26
C GLN A 45 -18.46 9.30 -12.92
N ASN A 46 -19.30 9.68 -11.95
CA ASN A 46 -18.86 9.99 -10.60
C ASN A 46 -18.18 8.78 -9.95
N LEU A 47 -18.77 7.59 -10.12
CA LEU A 47 -18.21 6.36 -9.56
C LEU A 47 -16.89 5.96 -10.24
N GLU A 48 -16.77 6.07 -11.56
CA GLU A 48 -15.49 5.82 -12.26
C GLU A 48 -14.38 6.74 -11.72
N THR A 49 -14.69 8.03 -11.54
CA THR A 49 -13.76 9.01 -10.99
C THR A 49 -13.34 8.66 -9.56
N GLN A 50 -14.29 8.25 -8.71
CA GLN A 50 -14.04 7.82 -7.33
C GLN A 50 -13.15 6.57 -7.29
N LEU A 51 -13.41 5.56 -8.15
CA LEU A 51 -12.62 4.33 -8.22
C LEU A 51 -11.17 4.60 -8.64
N ILE A 52 -10.97 5.43 -9.67
CA ILE A 52 -9.64 5.80 -10.14
C ILE A 52 -8.88 6.58 -9.05
N THR A 53 -9.54 7.54 -8.42
CA THR A 53 -8.96 8.33 -7.34
C THR A 53 -8.58 7.46 -6.14
N HIS A 54 -9.46 6.54 -5.75
CA HIS A 54 -9.20 5.59 -4.67
C HIS A 54 -8.02 4.67 -4.98
N ALA A 55 -7.95 4.11 -6.19
CA ALA A 55 -6.84 3.26 -6.62
C ALA A 55 -5.50 4.00 -6.64
N ASN A 56 -5.49 5.26 -7.09
CA ASN A 56 -4.29 6.11 -7.05
C ASN A 56 -3.85 6.41 -5.62
N ASN A 57 -4.80 6.73 -4.73
CA ASN A 57 -4.51 6.98 -3.31
C ASN A 57 -3.93 5.73 -2.63
N ARG A 58 -4.53 4.56 -2.88
CA ARG A 58 -4.01 3.26 -2.42
C ARG A 58 -2.55 3.06 -2.83
N SER A 59 -2.23 3.26 -4.11
CA SER A 59 -0.85 3.15 -4.59
C SER A 59 0.08 4.14 -3.89
N ALA A 60 -0.33 5.40 -3.72
CA ALA A 60 0.49 6.41 -3.06
C ALA A 60 0.81 6.07 -1.59
N ILE A 61 -0.18 5.60 -0.84
CA ILE A 61 0.00 5.18 0.57
C ILE A 61 0.93 3.96 0.66
N MET A 62 0.73 2.96 -0.20
CA MET A 62 1.57 1.76 -0.20
C MET A 62 3.01 2.08 -0.63
N ASP A 63 3.20 2.93 -1.65
CA ASP A 63 4.53 3.39 -2.08
C ASP A 63 5.24 4.14 -0.94
N LYS A 64 4.52 4.99 -0.19
CA LYS A 64 5.08 5.68 0.97
C LYS A 64 5.53 4.68 2.05
N ARG A 65 4.71 3.68 2.34
CA ARG A 65 5.04 2.62 3.31
C ARG A 65 6.24 1.77 2.88
N GLU A 66 6.33 1.45 1.60
CA GLU A 66 7.47 0.72 1.04
C GLU A 66 8.77 1.53 1.13
N ARG A 67 8.73 2.84 0.89
CA ARG A 67 9.89 3.72 1.10
C ARG A 67 10.37 3.70 2.54
N LEU A 68 9.45 3.70 3.50
CA LEU A 68 9.80 3.59 4.92
C LEU A 68 10.47 2.25 5.24
N LEU A 69 9.96 1.14 4.70
CA LEU A 69 10.60 -0.18 4.87
C LEU A 69 12.06 -0.20 4.40
N ASN A 70 12.38 0.58 3.36
CA ASN A 70 13.72 0.68 2.79
C ASN A 70 14.60 1.78 3.45
N LEU A 71 14.13 2.44 4.50
CA LEU A 71 14.88 3.51 5.19
C LEU A 71 16.12 2.97 5.92
N ILE A 72 16.07 1.72 6.38
CA ILE A 72 17.14 1.13 7.19
C ILE A 72 18.27 0.67 6.29
N GLU A 73 19.40 1.38 6.37
CA GLU A 73 20.64 0.98 5.73
C GLU A 73 21.23 -0.27 6.39
N ASP A 74 21.60 -1.21 5.52
CA ASP A 74 22.20 -2.48 5.89
C ASP A 74 23.73 -2.35 6.03
N ASN A 75 24.19 -2.14 7.26
CA ASN A 75 25.61 -2.00 7.59
C ASN A 75 26.20 -3.28 8.21
N ALA A 76 25.75 -4.46 7.76
CA ALA A 76 26.23 -5.74 8.26
C ALA A 76 27.72 -5.97 7.94
N GLN A 77 28.44 -6.59 8.88
CA GLN A 77 29.83 -7.01 8.70
C GLN A 77 29.98 -8.50 9.03
N CYS A 78 30.87 -9.19 8.32
CA CYS A 78 31.15 -10.59 8.64
C CYS A 78 31.76 -10.69 10.05
N PRO A 79 31.21 -11.49 10.97
CA PRO A 79 31.74 -11.61 12.34
C PRO A 79 33.13 -12.27 12.40
N LYS A 80 33.60 -12.91 11.31
CA LYS A 80 34.92 -13.57 11.25
C LYS A 80 36.00 -12.75 10.56
N CYS A 81 35.67 -12.00 9.52
CA CYS A 81 36.67 -11.25 8.74
C CYS A 81 36.39 -9.75 8.63
N SER A 82 35.30 -9.26 9.22
CA SER A 82 34.83 -7.87 9.23
C SER A 82 34.68 -7.23 7.84
N LYS A 83 34.65 -8.05 6.78
CA LYS A 83 34.43 -7.61 5.40
C LYS A 83 32.94 -7.58 5.08
N ALA A 84 32.44 -6.39 4.75
CA ALA A 84 31.05 -6.15 4.36
C ALA A 84 30.81 -6.45 2.87
N ASP A 85 31.77 -6.13 2.01
CA ASP A 85 31.77 -6.38 0.55
C ASP A 85 31.64 -7.87 0.19
N MET A 86 32.07 -8.74 1.09
CA MET A 86 32.03 -10.19 0.92
C MET A 86 30.71 -10.83 1.36
N LEU A 87 29.71 -10.04 1.77
CA LEU A 87 28.43 -10.56 2.24
C LEU A 87 27.43 -10.75 1.10
N LYS A 88 26.76 -11.90 1.08
CA LYS A 88 25.57 -12.14 0.26
C LYS A 88 24.38 -12.30 1.18
N ARG A 89 23.35 -11.46 1.03
CA ARG A 89 22.06 -11.66 1.70
C ARG A 89 21.43 -12.98 1.24
N THR A 90 21.09 -13.84 2.19
CA THR A 90 20.46 -15.13 1.95
C THR A 90 18.96 -15.11 2.21
N GLY A 91 18.48 -14.18 3.04
CA GLY A 91 17.06 -14.04 3.37
C GLY A 91 16.84 -13.12 4.56
N SER A 92 15.75 -13.39 5.29
CA SER A 92 15.44 -12.75 6.56
C SER A 92 14.82 -13.77 7.51
N THR A 93 15.05 -13.59 8.81
CA THR A 93 14.47 -14.42 9.88
C THR A 93 13.97 -13.52 11.00
N THR A 94 13.01 -14.01 11.76
CA THR A 94 12.59 -13.37 13.01
C THR A 94 13.52 -13.79 14.14
N ASN A 95 13.97 -12.86 14.98
CA ASN A 95 14.81 -13.14 16.15
C ASN A 95 13.96 -13.43 17.40
N GLU A 96 14.61 -13.62 18.55
CA GLU A 96 13.95 -13.92 19.85
C GLU A 96 13.05 -12.78 20.35
N TYR A 97 13.31 -11.54 19.92
CA TYR A 97 12.52 -10.35 20.26
C TYR A 97 11.35 -10.12 19.28
N GLY A 98 11.17 -10.99 18.28
CA GLY A 98 10.13 -10.82 17.26
C GLY A 98 10.53 -9.91 16.09
N TRP A 99 11.76 -9.40 16.05
CA TRP A 99 12.23 -8.51 15.00
C TRP A 99 12.67 -9.26 13.74
N LYS A 100 12.33 -8.71 12.58
CA LYS A 100 12.83 -9.20 11.29
C LYS A 100 14.26 -8.72 11.08
N CYS A 101 15.15 -9.69 10.99
CA CYS A 101 16.58 -9.49 10.79
C CYS A 101 17.02 -10.12 9.46
N ASN A 102 18.04 -9.55 8.83
CA ASN A 102 18.58 -10.12 7.60
C ASN A 102 19.57 -11.25 7.90
N THR A 103 19.58 -12.28 7.04
CA THR A 103 20.55 -13.37 7.09
C THR A 103 21.56 -13.23 5.97
N TYR A 104 22.83 -13.53 6.26
CA TYR A 104 23.94 -13.40 5.33
C TYR A 104 24.79 -14.66 5.29
N LYS A 105 25.44 -14.85 4.14
CA LYS A 105 26.56 -15.75 3.98
C LYS A 105 27.79 -14.97 3.51
N CYS A 106 28.87 -15.03 4.28
CA CYS A 106 30.14 -14.46 3.84
C CYS A 106 30.78 -15.36 2.77
N ARG A 107 31.10 -14.81 1.60
CA ARG A 107 31.73 -15.53 0.49
C ARG A 107 33.17 -15.92 0.79
N ARG A 108 33.87 -15.14 1.61
CA ARG A 108 35.26 -15.40 2.02
C ARG A 108 35.35 -16.46 3.11
N CYS A 109 34.58 -16.31 4.18
CA CYS A 109 34.63 -17.21 5.34
C CYS A 109 33.65 -18.39 5.26
N ASN A 110 32.82 -18.45 4.21
CA ASN A 110 31.74 -19.42 4.02
C ASN A 110 30.79 -19.59 5.23
N THR A 111 30.74 -18.59 6.11
CA THR A 111 29.96 -18.64 7.35
C THR A 111 28.62 -17.94 7.15
N GLY A 112 27.53 -18.61 7.54
CA GLY A 112 26.18 -18.04 7.60
C GLY A 112 25.92 -17.42 8.97
N PHE A 113 25.27 -16.27 9.01
CA PHE A 113 24.88 -15.61 10.26
C PHE A 113 23.66 -14.70 10.05
N THR A 114 22.95 -14.43 11.15
CA THR A 114 21.88 -13.43 11.20
C THR A 114 22.47 -12.12 11.74
N TRP A 115 22.17 -11.01 11.09
CA TRP A 115 22.52 -9.70 11.60
C TRP A 115 21.44 -9.26 12.59
N ASN A 116 21.79 -9.19 13.88
CA ASN A 116 20.81 -8.97 14.96
C ASN A 116 20.14 -7.59 14.95
N ARG A 117 20.58 -6.68 14.09
CA ARG A 117 19.90 -5.40 13.89
C ARG A 117 18.67 -5.61 12.97
N PRO A 118 17.50 -5.06 13.33
CA PRO A 118 16.31 -5.20 12.49
C PRO A 118 16.48 -4.60 11.10
N ASN A 119 15.70 -5.08 10.14
CA ASN A 119 15.77 -4.68 8.73
C ASN A 119 14.64 -3.74 8.28
N ASN A 120 13.80 -3.30 9.21
CA ASN A 120 12.69 -2.40 8.97
C ASN A 120 12.58 -1.38 10.11
N PRO A 121 12.00 -0.20 9.87
CA PRO A 121 12.03 0.88 10.86
C PRO A 121 11.10 0.66 12.06
N TRP A 122 10.03 -0.16 11.93
CA TRP A 122 9.14 -0.48 13.05
C TRP A 122 9.88 -1.26 14.13
N ASP A 123 10.50 -2.37 13.76
CA ASP A 123 11.31 -3.17 14.69
C ASP A 123 12.57 -2.40 15.16
N MET A 124 13.11 -1.50 14.32
CA MET A 124 14.26 -0.66 14.69
C MET A 124 13.95 0.28 15.84
N VAL A 125 12.71 0.77 15.97
CA VAL A 125 12.32 1.64 17.09
C VAL A 125 12.50 0.88 18.41
N GLU A 126 11.93 -0.32 18.51
CA GLU A 126 12.03 -1.15 19.71
C GLU A 126 13.47 -1.54 20.01
N PHE A 127 14.24 -1.89 18.97
CA PHE A 127 15.67 -2.19 19.10
C PHE A 127 16.45 -1.00 19.69
N LEU A 128 16.21 0.22 19.19
CA LEU A 128 16.90 1.42 19.67
C LEU A 128 16.50 1.75 21.11
N GLU A 129 15.24 1.56 21.49
CA GLU A 129 14.79 1.76 22.87
C GLU A 129 15.47 0.79 23.84
N MET A 130 15.53 -0.49 23.47
CA MET A 130 16.27 -1.49 24.24
C MET A 130 17.77 -1.15 24.32
N TYR A 131 18.38 -0.76 23.20
CA TYR A 131 19.80 -0.45 23.13
C TYR A 131 20.17 0.79 23.95
N ILE A 132 19.33 1.84 23.92
CA ILE A 132 19.48 3.02 24.80
C ILE A 132 19.47 2.59 26.26
N GLY A 133 18.53 1.72 26.66
CA GLY A 133 18.47 1.21 28.03
C GLY A 133 19.76 0.49 28.45
N GLN A 134 20.32 -0.34 27.56
CA GLN A 134 21.59 -1.03 27.79
C GLN A 134 22.77 -0.06 27.94
N LEU A 135 22.83 0.99 27.11
CA LEU A 135 23.88 2.01 27.21
C LEU A 135 23.78 2.79 28.51
N GLN A 136 22.58 3.15 28.94
CA GLN A 136 22.37 3.84 30.22
C GLN A 136 22.80 2.97 31.41
N LEU A 137 22.54 1.67 31.37
CA LEU A 137 23.02 0.73 32.39
C LEU A 137 24.55 0.59 32.37
N ALA A 138 25.16 0.52 31.18
CA ALA A 138 26.61 0.44 31.03
C ALA A 138 27.29 1.71 31.56
N MET A 139 26.74 2.89 31.25
CA MET A 139 27.23 4.18 31.76
C MET A 139 27.19 4.25 33.29
N ALA A 140 26.16 3.70 33.93
CA ALA A 140 26.05 3.71 35.39
C ALA A 140 27.14 2.85 36.09
N ALA A 141 27.70 1.88 35.38
CA ALA A 141 28.79 1.03 35.86
C ALA A 141 30.19 1.49 35.41
N GLU A 142 30.27 2.43 34.48
CA GLU A 142 31.52 2.95 33.92
C GLU A 142 32.16 3.97 34.86
N GLN A 143 33.50 3.96 34.92
CA GLN A 143 34.28 4.90 35.76
C GLN A 143 35.02 5.93 34.91
N ASN A 144 35.24 5.65 33.62
CA ASN A 144 35.90 6.58 32.72
C ASN A 144 34.95 7.68 32.25
N GLN A 145 35.12 8.89 32.78
CA GLN A 145 34.28 10.05 32.44
C GLN A 145 34.24 10.39 30.95
N GLN A 146 35.32 10.14 30.19
CA GLN A 146 35.33 10.39 28.76
C GLN A 146 34.40 9.42 28.01
N VAL A 147 34.36 8.15 28.43
CA VAL A 147 33.47 7.14 27.85
C VAL A 147 32.02 7.43 28.21
N ILE A 148 31.77 7.86 29.45
CA ILE A 148 30.44 8.29 29.91
C ILE A 148 29.91 9.41 29.02
N HIS A 149 30.66 10.50 28.84
CA HIS A 149 30.23 11.63 28.00
C HIS A 149 29.99 11.25 26.54
N GLN A 150 30.87 10.45 25.95
CA GLN A 150 30.67 9.97 24.57
C GLN A 150 29.40 9.13 24.45
N THR A 151 29.09 8.32 25.48
CA THR A 151 27.89 7.49 25.50
C THR A 151 26.63 8.33 25.74
N GLU A 152 26.70 9.38 26.57
CA GLU A 152 25.63 10.36 26.77
C GLU A 152 25.24 11.04 25.45
N ASP A 153 26.23 11.55 24.72
CA ASP A 153 26.01 12.20 23.43
C ASP A 153 25.35 11.26 22.42
N ALA A 154 25.82 10.00 22.37
CA ALA A 154 25.22 8.98 21.51
C ALA A 154 23.76 8.69 21.91
N VAL A 155 23.48 8.55 23.21
CA VAL A 155 22.12 8.32 23.72
C VAL A 155 21.19 9.48 23.36
N ILE A 156 21.64 10.73 23.48
CA ILE A 156 20.86 11.91 23.10
C ILE A 156 20.52 11.86 21.61
N GLN A 157 21.51 11.62 20.75
CA GLN A 157 21.30 11.52 19.30
C GLN A 157 20.32 10.40 18.91
N MET A 158 20.39 9.25 19.58
CA MET A 158 19.47 8.14 19.35
C MET A 158 18.04 8.46 19.80
N LYS A 159 17.87 9.11 20.96
CA LYS A 159 16.56 9.57 21.44
C LYS A 159 15.94 10.60 20.50
N ASP A 160 16.74 11.55 20.01
CA ASP A 160 16.27 12.54 19.04
C ASP A 160 15.84 11.89 17.72
N SER A 161 16.60 10.90 17.26
CA SER A 161 16.24 10.12 16.07
C SER A 161 14.93 9.35 16.25
N LEU A 162 14.72 8.74 17.41
CA LEU A 162 13.48 8.05 17.77
C LEU A 162 12.28 8.99 17.83
N ASN A 163 12.46 10.16 18.46
CA ASN A 163 11.41 11.19 18.57
C ASN A 163 10.95 11.70 17.20
N ARG A 164 11.84 11.69 16.21
CA ARG A 164 11.49 12.04 14.81
C ARG A 164 10.87 10.87 14.04
N LEU A 165 11.36 9.65 14.25
CA LEU A 165 10.93 8.47 13.50
C LEU A 165 9.55 7.98 13.94
N ARG A 166 9.27 7.94 15.25
CA ARG A 166 8.03 7.38 15.80
C ARG A 166 6.76 8.03 15.24
N PRO A 167 6.63 9.38 15.18
CA PRO A 167 5.46 10.01 14.58
C PRO A 167 5.28 9.66 13.10
N VAL A 168 6.37 9.56 12.34
CA VAL A 168 6.32 9.22 10.90
C VAL A 168 5.78 7.82 10.68
N LEU A 169 6.22 6.85 11.48
CA LEU A 169 5.73 5.48 11.41
C LEU A 169 4.26 5.39 11.84
N GLN A 170 3.90 6.06 12.95
CA GLN A 170 2.53 6.09 13.43
C GLN A 170 1.56 6.68 12.38
N THR A 171 1.90 7.81 11.76
CA THR A 171 1.09 8.37 10.67
C THR A 171 0.97 7.40 9.50
N SER A 172 2.03 6.65 9.18
CA SER A 172 1.96 5.63 8.13
C SER A 172 1.07 4.44 8.50
N ASP A 173 0.97 4.08 9.77
CA ASP A 173 0.05 3.04 10.26
C ASP A 173 -1.39 3.53 10.20
N GLU A 174 -1.66 4.74 10.69
CA GLU A 174 -2.98 5.39 10.62
C GLU A 174 -3.48 5.54 9.17
N GLU A 175 -2.61 5.92 8.23
CA GLU A 175 -2.94 6.01 6.80
C GLU A 175 -3.33 4.65 6.20
N VAL A 176 -2.62 3.58 6.57
CA VAL A 176 -2.91 2.22 6.09
C VAL A 176 -4.21 1.70 6.70
N ASP A 177 -4.44 1.92 7.99
CA ASP A 177 -5.67 1.50 8.66
C ASP A 177 -6.90 2.23 8.09
N ALA A 178 -6.79 3.55 7.89
CA ALA A 178 -7.83 4.35 7.24
C ALA A 178 -8.08 3.88 5.80
N LEU A 179 -7.03 3.50 5.06
CA LEU A 179 -7.15 2.93 3.73
C LEU A 179 -7.88 1.59 3.76
N GLN A 180 -7.52 0.67 4.65
CA GLN A 180 -8.18 -0.63 4.79
C GLN A 180 -9.67 -0.50 5.11
N GLN A 181 -10.03 0.45 5.98
CA GLN A 181 -11.43 0.73 6.28
C GLN A 181 -12.18 1.24 5.05
N LYS A 182 -11.59 2.18 4.31
CA LYS A 182 -12.16 2.66 3.04
C LYS A 182 -12.25 1.56 1.99
N GLU A 183 -11.29 0.63 1.92
CA GLU A 183 -11.36 -0.50 0.98
C GLU A 183 -12.59 -1.37 1.23
N LYS A 184 -12.92 -1.66 2.50
CA LYS A 184 -14.11 -2.44 2.86
C LYS A 184 -15.41 -1.74 2.45
N GLU A 185 -15.46 -0.42 2.57
CA GLU A 185 -16.60 0.39 2.15
C GLU A 185 -16.72 0.42 0.62
N MET A 186 -15.60 0.60 -0.08
CA MET A 186 -15.54 0.57 -1.54
C MET A 186 -15.94 -0.79 -2.10
N ASP A 187 -15.51 -1.90 -1.51
CA ASP A 187 -15.89 -3.25 -1.96
C ASP A 187 -17.40 -3.48 -1.84
N LYS A 188 -18.03 -2.99 -0.76
CA LYS A 188 -19.50 -3.04 -0.62
C LYS A 188 -20.19 -2.21 -1.70
N LEU A 189 -19.71 -0.98 -1.92
CA LEU A 189 -20.27 -0.08 -2.92
C LEU A 189 -20.13 -0.66 -4.34
N ILE A 190 -18.95 -1.19 -4.67
CA ILE A 190 -18.67 -1.87 -5.95
C ILE A 190 -19.64 -3.03 -6.15
N HIS A 191 -19.86 -3.85 -5.12
CA HIS A 191 -20.78 -4.98 -5.21
C HIS A 191 -22.21 -4.52 -5.47
N GLN A 192 -22.72 -3.57 -4.69
CA GLN A 192 -24.08 -3.02 -4.85
C GLN A 192 -24.28 -2.41 -6.25
N PHE A 193 -23.33 -1.58 -6.69
CA PHE A 193 -23.44 -0.89 -7.97
C PHE A 193 -23.28 -1.83 -9.15
N LYS A 194 -22.40 -2.85 -9.05
CA LYS A 194 -22.26 -3.89 -10.07
C LYS A 194 -23.56 -4.67 -10.23
N THR A 195 -24.20 -5.08 -9.13
CA THR A 195 -25.50 -5.77 -9.17
C THR A 195 -26.57 -4.90 -9.82
N TYR A 196 -26.64 -3.63 -9.43
CA TYR A 196 -27.59 -2.68 -10.02
C TYR A 196 -27.38 -2.52 -11.53
N LEU A 197 -26.15 -2.27 -11.98
CA LEU A 197 -25.83 -2.15 -13.41
C LEU A 197 -26.07 -3.45 -14.19
N GLN A 198 -25.89 -4.62 -13.56
CA GLN A 198 -26.24 -5.89 -14.20
C GLN A 198 -27.75 -6.04 -14.39
N ILE A 199 -28.55 -5.64 -13.40
CA ILE A 199 -30.01 -5.63 -13.52
C ILE A 199 -30.46 -4.68 -14.64
N GLU A 200 -29.94 -3.44 -14.65
CA GLU A 200 -30.26 -2.48 -15.70
C GLU A 200 -29.83 -2.98 -17.08
N LYS A 201 -28.70 -3.68 -17.17
CA LYS A 201 -28.25 -4.29 -18.43
C LYS A 201 -29.21 -5.40 -18.88
N ILE A 202 -29.73 -6.21 -17.96
CA ILE A 202 -30.72 -7.25 -18.28
C ILE A 202 -32.02 -6.61 -18.75
N LYS A 203 -32.53 -5.58 -18.06
CA LYS A 203 -33.74 -4.85 -18.49
C LYS A 203 -33.58 -4.33 -19.93
N LEU A 204 -32.45 -3.69 -20.22
CA LEU A 204 -32.16 -3.17 -21.56
C LEU A 204 -32.01 -4.28 -22.62
N ASN A 205 -31.49 -5.45 -22.26
CA ASN A 205 -31.38 -6.59 -23.19
C ASN A 205 -32.69 -7.38 -23.33
N ALA A 206 -33.60 -7.27 -22.36
CA ALA A 206 -34.91 -7.94 -22.36
C ALA A 206 -35.97 -7.14 -23.14
N TYR A 207 -35.65 -5.91 -23.56
CA TYR A 207 -36.33 -5.20 -24.65
C TYR A 207 -35.54 -5.45 -25.94
N PRO A 208 -35.73 -6.58 -26.65
CA PRO A 208 -35.41 -6.61 -28.07
C PRO A 208 -36.28 -5.55 -28.76
N GLU A 209 -35.69 -4.85 -29.71
CA GLU A 209 -36.37 -3.94 -30.63
C GLU A 209 -37.61 -4.65 -31.23
N GLU A 210 -38.80 -4.35 -30.72
CA GLU A 210 -40.08 -4.78 -31.31
C GLU A 210 -40.46 -3.92 -32.53
N GLU A 211 -39.56 -3.07 -33.03
CA GLU A 211 -39.84 -2.12 -34.13
C GLU A 211 -38.87 -2.27 -35.32
N ALA A 212 -38.58 -3.50 -35.74
CA ALA A 212 -37.81 -3.75 -36.97
C ALA A 212 -38.45 -4.75 -37.95
N GLU A 213 -39.73 -5.11 -37.78
CA GLU A 213 -40.43 -6.03 -38.71
C GLU A 213 -41.80 -5.52 -39.23
N GLU A 214 -42.12 -4.21 -39.17
CA GLU A 214 -43.38 -3.69 -39.76
C GLU A 214 -43.23 -2.78 -40.99
N GLU A 215 -42.05 -2.57 -41.56
CA GLU A 215 -41.88 -1.72 -42.77
C GLU A 215 -41.14 -2.37 -43.96
N GLU A 216 -41.23 -3.69 -44.13
CA GLU A 216 -40.86 -4.35 -45.40
C GLU A 216 -41.97 -5.29 -45.89
N ASP A 217 -43.18 -4.78 -46.14
CA ASP A 217 -44.15 -5.50 -47.00
C ASP A 217 -45.27 -4.61 -47.59
N ASN A 218 -44.95 -3.36 -47.94
CA ASN A 218 -45.84 -2.53 -48.77
C ASN A 218 -45.05 -1.57 -49.67
N GLN A 219 -44.40 -2.10 -50.70
CA GLN A 219 -44.17 -1.41 -51.97
C GLN A 219 -43.78 -2.35 -53.11
#